data_AF-U9T5W2-F1
#
_entry.id   AF-U9T5W2-F1
#
_cell.length_a   1.000
_cell.length_b   1.000
_cell.length_c   1.000
_cell.angle_alpha   90.00
_cell.angle_beta   90.00
_cell.angle_gamma   90.00
#
_symmetry.space_group_name_H-M   'P 1'
#
loop_
_entity.id
_entity.type
_entity.pdbx_description
1 polymer ?
#
loop_
_entity_poly.entity_id
_entity_poly.type
_entity_poly.pdbx_seq_one_letter_code
_entity_poly.pdbx_strand_id
1 'polypeptide(L)'
;MISEASGLEAPVDCDRAREICFEYMTKSYSKSLYLYVSLLQTITGSDKPDEVINAETNPIRILFVVENPNIYKEDLIDIQLAYKHLKFAFNKEGNVLDFPDAFKRDVPMFAVEQLRKICVLLKDNEVKNQNNGILGFTSRPTIFIVVYRVIITVLVMMEIASNKQVIIKEIKSLINELVEDKIQLHPLLNDILFEGFNHHFDDDSKIIINNDEKFEKEFERLFLLSS
;
A
#
# COMPACT_ATOMS: atom_id res chain seq x y z
N MET A 1 -1.71 12.63 28.40
CA MET A 1 -0.45 13.21 27.90
C MET A 1 -0.22 12.92 26.41
N ILE A 2 -1.23 13.20 25.58
CA ILE A 2 -1.11 13.52 24.14
C ILE A 2 -1.85 14.85 23.94
N SER A 3 -3.00 15.02 24.62
CA SER A 3 -3.73 16.30 24.77
C SER A 3 -2.87 17.51 25.18
N GLU A 4 -2.00 17.37 26.20
CA GLU A 4 -1.12 18.46 26.65
C GLU A 4 -0.01 18.81 25.64
N ALA A 5 0.50 17.83 24.90
CA ALA A 5 1.53 18.05 23.87
C ALA A 5 0.95 18.71 22.60
N SER A 6 -0.36 18.58 22.38
CA SER A 6 -1.07 19.08 21.20
C SER A 6 -1.94 20.30 21.46
N GLY A 7 -2.01 20.79 22.72
CA GLY A 7 -2.81 21.97 23.09
C GLY A 7 -4.31 21.78 22.94
N LEU A 8 -4.83 20.55 23.02
CA LEU A 8 -6.24 20.24 22.77
C LEU A 8 -7.07 20.22 24.06
N GLU A 9 -8.16 21.00 24.08
CA GLU A 9 -9.04 21.21 25.24
C GLU A 9 -10.00 20.03 25.55
N ALA A 10 -10.12 19.04 24.67
CA ALA A 10 -11.06 17.92 24.79
C ALA A 10 -10.36 16.55 24.60
N PRO A 11 -10.93 15.45 25.17
CA PRO A 11 -10.43 14.11 24.93
C PRO A 11 -10.54 13.77 23.44
N VAL A 12 -9.43 13.32 22.88
CA VAL A 12 -9.27 13.00 21.46
C VAL A 12 -9.45 11.50 21.26
N ASP A 13 -10.13 11.08 20.21
CA ASP A 13 -10.23 9.67 19.86
C ASP A 13 -8.85 9.08 19.48
N CYS A 14 -8.72 7.76 19.54
CA CYS A 14 -7.44 7.09 19.32
C CYS A 14 -6.87 7.30 17.91
N ASP A 15 -7.73 7.39 16.89
CA ASP A 15 -7.30 7.52 15.49
C ASP A 15 -6.80 8.95 15.22
N ARG A 16 -7.48 9.95 15.78
CA ARG A 16 -7.07 11.35 15.73
C ARG A 16 -5.81 11.59 16.56
N ALA A 17 -5.67 10.93 17.71
CA ALA A 17 -4.43 10.98 18.48
C ALA A 17 -3.25 10.40 17.70
N ARG A 18 -3.44 9.27 16.98
CA ARG A 18 -2.44 8.70 16.08
C ARG A 18 -2.07 9.71 14.98
N GLU A 19 -3.05 10.30 14.29
CA GLU A 19 -2.78 11.29 13.24
C GLU A 19 -1.95 12.47 13.75
N ILE A 20 -2.29 13.03 14.91
CA ILE A 20 -1.55 14.13 15.51
C ILE A 20 -0.10 13.74 15.84
N CYS A 21 0.12 12.52 16.34
CA CYS A 21 1.47 12.01 16.59
C CYS A 21 2.28 11.91 15.29
N PHE A 22 1.71 11.35 14.22
CA PHE A 22 2.36 11.27 12.91
C PHE A 22 2.66 12.67 12.35
N GLU A 23 1.73 13.61 12.46
CA GLU A 23 1.90 14.99 12.02
C GLU A 23 3.02 15.68 12.80
N TYR A 24 3.04 15.56 14.12
CA TYR A 24 4.08 16.12 14.97
C TYR A 24 5.46 15.54 14.64
N MET A 25 5.56 14.20 14.52
CA MET A 25 6.81 13.54 14.19
C MET A 25 7.33 13.99 12.83
N THR A 26 6.44 14.07 11.84
CA THR A 26 6.81 14.46 10.48
C THR A 26 7.22 15.92 10.40
N LYS A 27 6.52 16.83 11.09
CA LYS A 27 6.89 18.25 11.11
C LYS A 27 8.23 18.49 11.80
N SER A 28 8.47 17.77 12.90
CA SER A 28 9.63 17.98 13.77
C SER A 28 10.89 17.24 13.28
N TYR A 29 10.72 16.08 12.64
CA TYR A 29 11.81 15.19 12.25
C TYR A 29 11.81 14.86 10.76
N SER A 30 11.29 15.75 9.89
CA SER A 30 11.24 15.52 8.43
C SER A 30 12.60 15.24 7.78
N LYS A 31 13.72 15.56 8.44
CA LYS A 31 15.07 15.27 7.94
C LYS A 31 15.70 14.00 8.54
N SER A 32 15.02 13.33 9.46
CA SER A 32 15.55 12.19 10.17
C SER A 32 15.39 10.92 9.35
N LEU A 33 16.50 10.34 8.87
CA LEU A 33 16.48 9.03 8.21
C LEU A 33 15.78 7.96 9.06
N TYR A 34 15.89 8.04 10.39
CA TYR A 34 15.23 7.12 11.32
C TYR A 34 13.70 7.21 11.23
N LEU A 35 13.13 8.41 11.05
CA LEU A 35 11.71 8.58 10.82
C LEU A 35 11.29 7.87 9.52
N TYR A 36 12.04 8.07 8.43
CA TYR A 36 11.75 7.40 7.15
C TYR A 36 11.79 5.89 7.27
N VAL A 37 12.83 5.34 7.88
CA VAL A 37 12.97 3.89 8.08
C VAL A 37 11.81 3.36 8.93
N SER A 38 11.40 4.08 9.98
CA SER A 38 10.29 3.66 10.84
C SER A 38 8.94 3.67 10.11
N LEU A 39 8.67 4.72 9.31
CA LEU A 39 7.47 4.80 8.49
C LEU A 39 7.47 3.73 7.39
N LEU A 40 8.62 3.46 6.78
CA LEU A 40 8.78 2.38 5.81
C LEU A 40 8.53 1.01 6.43
N GLN A 41 9.06 0.75 7.62
CA GLN A 41 8.79 -0.47 8.38
C GLN A 41 7.30 -0.65 8.69
N THR A 42 6.62 0.46 9.03
CA THR A 42 5.16 0.46 9.26
C THR A 42 4.40 0.03 8.00
N ILE A 43 4.84 0.48 6.82
CA ILE A 43 4.25 0.09 5.53
C ILE A 43 4.59 -1.36 5.19
N THR A 44 5.86 -1.76 5.25
CA THR A 44 6.28 -3.10 4.81
C THR A 44 5.76 -4.19 5.74
N GLY A 45 5.59 -3.89 7.03
CA GLY A 45 5.20 -4.88 8.04
C GLY A 45 6.31 -5.89 8.32
N SER A 46 6.00 -6.88 9.16
CA SER A 46 6.90 -7.97 9.54
C SER A 46 6.72 -9.24 8.72
N ASP A 47 5.56 -9.40 8.09
CA ASP A 47 5.17 -10.66 7.48
C ASP A 47 5.66 -10.75 6.04
N LYS A 48 6.14 -11.92 5.63
CA LYS A 48 6.52 -12.14 4.23
C LYS A 48 5.28 -12.41 3.40
N PRO A 49 5.04 -11.66 2.31
CA PRO A 49 3.84 -11.81 1.48
C PRO A 49 3.58 -13.27 1.04
N ASP A 50 4.64 -13.95 0.61
CA ASP A 50 4.59 -15.35 0.15
C ASP A 50 4.11 -16.31 1.26
N GLU A 51 4.57 -16.12 2.51
CA GLU A 51 4.23 -16.98 3.64
C GLU A 51 2.76 -16.81 4.03
N VAL A 52 2.27 -15.56 4.03
CA VAL A 52 0.88 -15.24 4.38
C VAL A 52 -0.09 -15.80 3.33
N ILE A 53 0.18 -15.59 2.04
CA ILE A 53 -0.68 -16.08 0.97
C ILE A 53 -0.73 -17.62 0.97
N ASN A 54 0.41 -18.28 1.17
CA ASN A 54 0.46 -19.74 1.27
C ASN A 54 -0.26 -20.28 2.52
N ALA A 55 -0.24 -19.55 3.64
CA ALA A 55 -0.96 -19.93 4.84
C ALA A 55 -2.49 -19.80 4.66
N GLU A 56 -2.96 -18.77 3.96
CA GLU A 56 -4.38 -18.54 3.65
C GLU A 56 -4.94 -19.51 2.60
N THR A 57 -4.09 -20.06 1.74
CA THR A 57 -4.48 -21.08 0.74
C THR A 57 -4.41 -22.49 1.31
N ASN A 58 -3.85 -22.68 2.51
CA ASN A 58 -3.76 -23.98 3.15
C ASN A 58 -5.15 -24.42 3.67
N PRO A 59 -5.69 -25.57 3.20
CA PRO A 59 -7.02 -26.05 3.59
C PRO A 59 -7.17 -26.36 5.09
N ILE A 60 -6.08 -26.48 5.83
CA ILE A 60 -6.09 -26.79 7.27
C ILE A 60 -6.53 -25.60 8.13
N ARG A 61 -6.40 -24.36 7.63
CA ARG A 61 -6.65 -23.13 8.43
C ARG A 61 -8.13 -22.74 8.56
N ILE A 62 -9.04 -23.44 7.86
CA ILE A 62 -10.46 -23.09 7.75
C ILE A 62 -11.25 -23.27 9.06
N LEU A 63 -10.68 -23.88 10.11
CA LEU A 63 -11.47 -24.34 11.25
C LEU A 63 -11.64 -23.38 12.45
N PHE A 64 -10.90 -22.28 12.59
CA PHE A 64 -10.95 -21.47 13.84
C PHE A 64 -10.68 -19.96 13.71
N VAL A 65 -11.10 -19.28 12.63
CA VAL A 65 -11.04 -17.81 12.61
C VAL A 65 -12.39 -17.25 13.08
N VAL A 66 -12.44 -16.83 14.34
CA VAL A 66 -13.54 -16.00 14.85
C VAL A 66 -13.45 -14.66 14.10
N GLU A 67 -14.44 -14.38 13.26
CA GLU A 67 -14.55 -13.12 12.51
C GLU A 67 -14.63 -11.95 13.51
N ASN A 68 -13.50 -11.27 13.72
CA ASN A 68 -13.47 -10.03 14.47
C ASN A 68 -13.89 -8.90 13.50
N PRO A 69 -14.99 -8.17 13.68
CA PRO A 69 -15.46 -7.19 12.68
C PRO A 69 -14.51 -6.01 12.40
N ASN A 70 -13.39 -5.89 13.13
CA ASN A 70 -12.36 -4.85 12.98
C ASN A 70 -11.07 -5.29 12.25
N ILE A 71 -11.08 -6.42 11.51
CA ILE A 71 -9.86 -7.08 10.95
C ILE A 71 -8.92 -6.15 10.15
N TYR A 72 -9.44 -5.09 9.53
CA TYR A 72 -8.66 -4.16 8.71
C TYR A 72 -8.18 -2.92 9.44
N LYS A 73 -8.84 -2.53 10.54
CA LYS A 73 -8.98 -1.10 10.85
C LYS A 73 -7.69 -0.45 11.35
N GLU A 74 -6.96 -1.11 12.24
CA GLU A 74 -5.73 -0.52 12.81
C GLU A 74 -4.57 -0.57 11.82
N ASP A 75 -4.31 -1.75 11.24
CA ASP A 75 -3.21 -1.93 10.28
C ASP A 75 -3.36 -1.04 9.04
N LEU A 76 -4.57 -0.93 8.48
CA LEU A 76 -4.80 -0.14 7.28
C LEU A 76 -4.62 1.37 7.54
N ILE A 77 -5.11 1.86 8.68
CA ILE A 77 -4.95 3.27 9.08
C ILE A 77 -3.46 3.60 9.27
N ASP A 78 -2.71 2.73 9.96
CA ASP A 78 -1.29 2.96 10.21
C ASP A 78 -0.47 2.96 8.91
N ILE A 79 -0.76 2.04 7.97
CA ILE A 79 -0.12 2.03 6.65
C ILE A 79 -0.45 3.32 5.88
N GLN A 80 -1.71 3.77 5.92
CA GLN A 80 -2.16 4.97 5.21
C GLN A 80 -1.55 6.25 5.78
N LEU A 81 -1.51 6.40 7.11
CA LEU A 81 -0.84 7.51 7.77
C LEU A 81 0.65 7.48 7.46
N ALA A 82 1.31 6.33 7.56
CA ALA A 82 2.71 6.20 7.20
C ALA A 82 2.98 6.60 5.75
N TYR A 83 2.12 6.19 4.81
CA TYR A 83 2.21 6.56 3.41
C TYR A 83 2.04 8.07 3.19
N LYS A 84 0.99 8.68 3.74
CA LYS A 84 0.70 10.12 3.68
C LYS A 84 1.89 10.93 4.18
N HIS A 85 2.44 10.54 5.33
CA HIS A 85 3.52 11.26 5.99
C HIS A 85 4.86 11.06 5.29
N LEU A 86 5.15 9.87 4.72
CA LEU A 86 6.32 9.67 3.86
C LEU A 86 6.26 10.53 2.60
N LYS A 87 5.13 10.56 1.90
CA LYS A 87 4.94 11.43 0.73
C LYS A 87 5.14 12.90 1.07
N PHE A 88 4.54 13.36 2.16
CA PHE A 88 4.74 14.73 2.63
C PHE A 88 6.22 15.01 2.92
N ALA A 89 6.90 14.09 3.59
CA ALA A 89 8.29 14.26 3.95
C ALA A 89 9.20 14.27 2.69
N PHE A 90 8.96 13.41 1.69
CA PHE A 90 9.66 13.48 0.41
C PHE A 90 9.42 14.78 -0.36
N ASN A 91 8.16 15.25 -0.41
CA ASN A 91 7.79 16.49 -1.10
C ASN A 91 8.37 17.73 -0.43
N LYS A 92 8.36 17.78 0.91
CA LYS A 92 8.87 18.92 1.69
C LYS A 92 10.38 19.05 1.60
N GLU A 93 11.10 17.94 1.67
CA GLU A 93 12.56 17.94 1.78
C GLU A 93 13.27 17.71 0.44
N GLY A 94 12.57 17.52 -0.68
CA GLY A 94 13.14 17.55 -2.03
C GLY A 94 14.49 16.83 -2.18
N ASN A 95 14.50 15.49 -2.11
CA ASN A 95 15.71 14.65 -2.22
C ASN A 95 16.86 14.95 -1.22
N VAL A 96 16.67 15.79 -0.18
CA VAL A 96 17.71 16.11 0.81
C VAL A 96 18.07 14.93 1.73
N LEU A 97 17.26 13.87 1.72
CA LEU A 97 17.61 12.64 2.42
C LEU A 97 18.73 11.95 1.67
N ASP A 98 19.91 11.94 2.28
CA ASP A 98 21.07 11.27 1.76
C ASP A 98 20.95 9.75 1.97
N PHE A 99 20.00 9.12 1.26
CA PHE A 99 19.97 7.67 1.17
C PHE A 99 21.20 7.20 0.39
N PRO A 100 21.87 6.12 0.84
CA PRO A 100 22.96 5.52 0.08
C PRO A 100 22.53 5.18 -1.35
N ASP A 101 23.40 5.35 -2.34
CA ASP A 101 23.06 5.07 -3.74
C ASP A 101 22.60 3.63 -3.99
N ALA A 102 23.18 2.68 -3.25
CA ALA A 102 22.73 1.30 -3.24
C ALA A 102 21.27 1.18 -2.78
N PHE A 103 20.86 1.97 -1.78
CA PHE A 103 19.48 1.99 -1.31
C PHE A 103 18.53 2.52 -2.39
N LYS A 104 18.89 3.63 -3.05
CA LYS A 104 18.11 4.24 -4.15
C LYS A 104 18.01 3.35 -5.40
N ARG A 105 18.95 2.42 -5.59
CA ARG A 105 18.98 1.50 -6.74
C ARG A 105 18.31 0.16 -6.42
N ASP A 106 18.70 -0.48 -5.32
CA ASP A 106 18.42 -1.89 -5.07
C ASP A 106 17.07 -2.09 -4.37
N VAL A 107 16.69 -1.18 -3.46
CA VAL A 107 15.44 -1.31 -2.68
C VAL A 107 14.19 -1.12 -3.54
N PRO A 108 14.11 -0.11 -4.45
CA PRO A 108 12.97 0.00 -5.35
C PRO A 108 12.80 -1.21 -6.26
N MET A 109 13.91 -1.75 -6.79
CA MET A 109 13.86 -2.95 -7.62
C MET A 109 13.40 -4.17 -6.82
N PHE A 110 13.88 -4.31 -5.58
CA PHE A 110 13.41 -5.36 -4.68
C PHE A 110 11.89 -5.25 -4.43
N ALA A 111 11.35 -4.05 -4.25
CA ALA A 111 9.91 -3.84 -4.08
C ALA A 111 9.12 -4.26 -5.34
N VAL A 112 9.62 -3.92 -6.54
CA VAL A 112 9.02 -4.38 -7.81
C VAL A 112 9.03 -5.90 -7.92
N GLU A 113 10.11 -6.55 -7.51
CA GLU A 113 10.18 -8.01 -7.49
C GLU A 113 9.20 -8.64 -6.49
N GLN A 114 8.93 -8.00 -5.35
CA GLN A 114 7.84 -8.44 -4.47
C GLN A 114 6.48 -8.32 -5.15
N LEU A 115 6.22 -7.21 -5.87
CA LEU A 115 5.00 -7.05 -6.63
C LEU A 115 4.86 -8.14 -7.71
N ARG A 116 5.93 -8.44 -8.46
CA ARG A 116 5.96 -9.52 -9.44
C ARG A 116 5.55 -10.86 -8.82
N LYS A 117 6.14 -11.23 -7.68
CA LYS A 117 5.79 -12.46 -6.97
C LYS A 117 4.32 -12.50 -6.57
N ILE A 118 3.79 -11.38 -6.07
CA ILE A 118 2.38 -11.27 -5.72
C ILE A 118 1.49 -11.47 -6.94
N CYS A 119 1.80 -10.82 -8.07
CA CYS A 119 1.03 -11.01 -9.31
C CYS A 119 0.98 -12.49 -9.74
N VAL A 120 2.12 -13.19 -9.68
CA VAL A 120 2.19 -14.63 -9.98
C VAL A 120 1.35 -15.45 -9.00
N LEU A 121 1.45 -15.18 -7.71
CA LEU A 121 0.66 -15.87 -6.69
C LEU A 121 -0.85 -15.62 -6.85
N LEU A 122 -1.26 -14.40 -7.19
CA LEU A 122 -2.66 -14.07 -7.43
C LEU A 122 -3.19 -14.85 -8.65
N LYS A 123 -2.43 -14.87 -9.75
CA LYS A 123 -2.76 -15.66 -10.95
C LYS A 123 -2.94 -17.14 -10.64
N ASP A 124 -1.98 -17.75 -9.95
CA ASP A 124 -2.03 -19.17 -9.61
C ASP A 124 -3.23 -19.53 -8.71
N ASN A 125 -3.58 -18.65 -7.76
CA ASN A 125 -4.63 -18.93 -6.77
C ASN A 125 -6.03 -18.56 -7.25
N GLU A 126 -6.17 -17.56 -8.10
CA GLU A 126 -7.46 -17.24 -8.74
C GLU A 126 -7.89 -18.36 -9.68
N VAL A 127 -6.96 -18.90 -10.47
CA VAL A 127 -7.22 -20.04 -11.35
C VAL A 127 -7.60 -21.31 -10.58
N LYS A 128 -7.03 -21.52 -9.38
CA LYS A 128 -7.27 -22.73 -8.57
C LYS A 128 -8.55 -22.65 -7.72
N ASN A 129 -8.98 -21.46 -7.31
CA ASN A 129 -10.08 -21.29 -6.35
C ASN A 129 -11.33 -20.69 -7.03
N GLN A 130 -12.15 -21.54 -7.65
CA GLN A 130 -13.45 -21.17 -8.24
C GLN A 130 -14.50 -20.72 -7.20
N ASN A 131 -14.20 -20.84 -5.89
CA ASN A 131 -15.09 -20.46 -4.78
C ASN A 131 -14.78 -19.06 -4.20
N ASN A 132 -13.95 -18.26 -4.87
CA ASN A 132 -13.77 -16.88 -4.45
C ASN A 132 -15.08 -16.10 -4.69
N GLY A 133 -15.45 -15.21 -3.76
CA GLY A 133 -16.63 -14.36 -3.91
C GLY A 133 -16.50 -13.40 -5.10
N ILE A 134 -17.51 -12.55 -5.30
CA ILE A 134 -17.62 -11.62 -6.45
C ILE A 134 -16.40 -10.68 -6.60
N LEU A 135 -15.63 -10.49 -5.52
CA LEU A 135 -14.44 -9.63 -5.47
C LEU A 135 -13.11 -10.42 -5.50
N GLY A 136 -13.14 -11.68 -5.92
CA GLY A 136 -11.93 -12.50 -6.14
C GLY A 136 -11.16 -12.88 -4.87
N PHE A 137 -9.97 -13.47 -5.06
CA PHE A 137 -9.11 -13.97 -3.97
C PHE A 137 -8.60 -12.84 -3.04
N THR A 138 -8.49 -11.62 -3.58
CA THR A 138 -8.00 -10.44 -2.86
C THR A 138 -9.03 -9.80 -1.92
N SER A 139 -10.28 -10.30 -1.90
CA SER A 139 -11.31 -9.90 -0.94
C SER A 139 -11.08 -10.43 0.48
N ARG A 140 -10.18 -11.40 0.64
CA ARG A 140 -9.81 -11.94 1.97
C ARG A 140 -8.99 -10.90 2.74
N PRO A 141 -9.29 -10.62 4.02
CA PRO A 141 -8.65 -9.54 4.76
C PRO A 141 -7.12 -9.57 4.78
N THR A 142 -6.55 -10.72 5.10
CA THR A 142 -5.11 -10.89 5.18
C THR A 142 -4.44 -10.72 3.81
N ILE A 143 -5.08 -11.21 2.76
CA ILE A 143 -4.59 -11.10 1.37
C ILE A 143 -4.66 -9.64 0.93
N PHE A 144 -5.78 -8.96 1.18
CA PHE A 144 -5.96 -7.55 0.87
C PHE A 144 -4.84 -6.70 1.49
N ILE A 145 -4.60 -6.83 2.80
CA ILE A 145 -3.59 -6.05 3.51
C ILE A 145 -2.19 -6.31 2.94
N VAL A 146 -1.84 -7.58 2.67
CA VAL A 146 -0.53 -7.93 2.10
C VAL A 146 -0.34 -7.31 0.72
N VAL A 147 -1.33 -7.45 -0.17
CA VAL A 147 -1.26 -6.87 -1.53
C VAL A 147 -1.20 -5.35 -1.46
N TYR A 148 -2.01 -4.73 -0.59
CA TYR A 148 -2.00 -3.30 -0.36
C TYR A 148 -0.63 -2.77 0.10
N ARG A 149 -0.01 -3.43 1.10
CA ARG A 149 1.34 -3.08 1.59
C ARG A 149 2.38 -3.12 0.48
N VAL A 150 2.34 -4.14 -0.38
CA VAL A 150 3.28 -4.27 -1.50
C VAL A 150 3.09 -3.15 -2.51
N ILE A 151 1.86 -2.84 -2.92
CA ILE A 151 1.57 -1.75 -3.87
C ILE A 151 2.03 -0.40 -3.30
N ILE A 152 1.66 -0.10 -2.05
CA ILE A 152 2.08 1.14 -1.38
C ILE A 152 3.61 1.22 -1.28
N THR A 153 4.28 0.12 -0.92
CA THR A 153 5.75 0.10 -0.83
C THR A 153 6.39 0.48 -2.16
N VAL A 154 5.91 -0.08 -3.27
CA VAL A 154 6.43 0.26 -4.61
C VAL A 154 6.20 1.75 -4.92
N LEU A 155 4.99 2.27 -4.67
CA LEU A 155 4.67 3.69 -4.89
C LEU A 155 5.59 4.63 -4.09
N VAL A 156 5.88 4.29 -2.84
CA VAL A 156 6.82 5.06 -2.00
C VAL A 156 8.25 4.99 -2.53
N MET A 157 8.71 3.79 -2.90
CA MET A 157 10.08 3.59 -3.38
C MET A 157 10.35 4.26 -4.72
N MET A 158 9.32 4.46 -5.54
CA MET A 158 9.43 5.23 -6.78
C MET A 158 9.82 6.70 -6.56
N GLU A 159 9.51 7.28 -5.40
CA GLU A 159 9.89 8.66 -5.09
C GLU A 159 11.41 8.82 -5.01
N ILE A 160 12.10 7.82 -4.43
CA ILE A 160 13.55 7.84 -4.17
C ILE A 160 14.39 7.10 -5.21
N ALA A 161 13.76 6.40 -6.14
CA ALA A 161 14.47 5.56 -7.09
C ALA A 161 15.37 6.37 -8.04
N SER A 162 16.62 5.92 -8.20
CA SER A 162 17.55 6.49 -9.18
C SER A 162 17.22 6.08 -10.63
N ASN A 163 16.68 4.88 -10.81
CA ASN A 163 16.35 4.29 -12.12
C ASN A 163 14.84 4.29 -12.40
N LYS A 164 14.17 5.44 -12.24
CA LYS A 164 12.69 5.53 -12.33
C LYS A 164 12.14 4.94 -13.63
N GLN A 165 12.76 5.21 -14.78
CA GLN A 165 12.28 4.71 -16.08
C GLN A 165 12.26 3.19 -16.18
N VAL A 166 13.27 2.51 -15.64
CA VAL A 166 13.35 1.04 -15.65
C VAL A 166 12.23 0.47 -14.77
N ILE A 167 12.07 1.02 -13.57
CA ILE A 167 11.02 0.60 -12.62
C ILE A 167 9.62 0.81 -13.20
N ILE A 168 9.38 1.97 -13.81
CA ILE A 168 8.11 2.30 -14.48
C ILE A 168 7.80 1.28 -15.58
N LYS A 169 8.80 0.91 -16.40
CA LYS A 169 8.63 -0.09 -17.45
C LYS A 169 8.27 -1.47 -16.89
N GLU A 170 8.95 -1.91 -15.84
CA GLU A 170 8.67 -3.20 -15.18
C GLU A 170 7.25 -3.23 -14.58
N ILE A 171 6.88 -2.20 -13.81
CA ILE A 171 5.54 -2.07 -13.22
C ILE A 171 4.47 -2.09 -14.31
N LYS A 172 4.69 -1.36 -15.41
CA LYS A 172 3.76 -1.33 -16.54
C LYS A 172 3.58 -2.72 -17.17
N SER A 173 4.66 -3.49 -17.33
CA SER A 173 4.57 -4.88 -17.82
C SER A 173 3.70 -5.72 -16.89
N LEU A 174 3.94 -5.64 -15.58
CA LEU A 174 3.19 -6.40 -14.58
C LEU A 174 1.70 -6.05 -14.58
N ILE A 175 1.36 -4.76 -14.66
CA ILE A 175 -0.05 -4.34 -14.69
C ILE A 175 -0.72 -4.80 -15.99
N ASN A 176 -0.05 -4.68 -17.14
CA ASN A 176 -0.60 -5.18 -18.40
C ASN A 176 -0.84 -6.69 -18.37
N GLU A 177 0.08 -7.47 -17.79
CA GLU A 177 -0.09 -8.91 -17.61
C GLU A 177 -1.32 -9.23 -16.75
N LEU A 178 -1.53 -8.51 -15.63
CA LEU A 178 -2.72 -8.68 -14.79
C LEU A 178 -4.03 -8.40 -15.55
N VAL A 179 -4.03 -7.37 -16.41
CA VAL A 179 -5.18 -7.00 -17.24
C VAL A 179 -5.45 -8.05 -18.32
N GLU A 180 -4.40 -8.53 -19.01
CA GLU A 180 -4.49 -9.58 -20.03
C GLU A 180 -5.02 -10.89 -19.44
N ASP A 181 -4.56 -11.24 -18.23
CA ASP A 181 -4.99 -12.42 -17.49
C ASP A 181 -6.39 -12.27 -16.85
N LYS A 182 -6.99 -11.06 -16.90
CA LYS A 182 -8.31 -10.74 -16.32
C LYS A 182 -8.43 -11.06 -14.82
N ILE A 183 -7.36 -10.82 -14.08
CA ILE A 183 -7.29 -11.05 -12.63
C ILE A 183 -8.25 -10.09 -11.91
N GLN A 184 -9.14 -10.64 -11.08
CA GLN A 184 -10.07 -9.84 -10.27
C GLN A 184 -9.41 -9.38 -8.97
N LEU A 185 -9.12 -8.08 -8.88
CA LEU A 185 -8.67 -7.45 -7.65
C LEU A 185 -9.81 -6.74 -6.92
N HIS A 186 -9.68 -6.63 -5.61
CA HIS A 186 -10.52 -5.79 -4.78
C HIS A 186 -10.52 -4.34 -5.33
N PRO A 187 -11.67 -3.64 -5.40
CA PRO A 187 -11.77 -2.32 -6.03
C PRO A 187 -10.74 -1.30 -5.53
N LEU A 188 -10.54 -1.22 -4.20
CA LEU A 188 -9.52 -0.35 -3.62
C LEU A 188 -8.08 -0.68 -4.06
N LEU A 189 -7.77 -1.97 -4.33
CA LEU A 189 -6.48 -2.37 -4.87
C LEU A 189 -6.36 -1.96 -6.34
N ASN A 190 -7.45 -2.07 -7.12
CA ASN A 190 -7.48 -1.55 -8.48
C ASN A 190 -7.21 -0.05 -8.49
N ASP A 191 -7.98 0.74 -7.74
CA ASP A 191 -7.84 2.19 -7.74
C ASP A 191 -6.40 2.60 -7.39
N ILE A 192 -5.81 2.03 -6.34
CA ILE A 192 -4.45 2.41 -5.94
C ILE A 192 -3.37 1.89 -6.89
N LEU A 193 -3.56 0.73 -7.50
CA LEU A 193 -2.65 0.19 -8.52
C LEU A 193 -2.70 1.07 -9.77
N PHE A 194 -3.88 1.25 -10.35
CA PHE A 194 -4.02 1.92 -11.64
C PHE A 194 -3.90 3.43 -11.51
N GLU A 195 -4.63 4.08 -10.60
CA GLU A 195 -4.49 5.53 -10.42
C GLU A 195 -3.12 5.88 -9.85
N GLY A 196 -2.65 5.14 -8.84
CA GLY A 196 -1.35 5.40 -8.22
C GLY A 196 -0.19 5.36 -9.21
N PHE A 197 -0.14 4.37 -10.11
CA PHE A 197 0.92 4.26 -11.11
C PHE A 197 0.68 5.10 -12.37
N ASN A 198 -0.56 5.39 -12.75
CA ASN A 198 -0.87 6.24 -13.91
C ASN A 198 -0.31 7.67 -13.79
N HIS A 199 -0.08 8.18 -12.58
CA HIS A 199 0.60 9.46 -12.38
C HIS A 199 2.08 9.46 -12.81
N HIS A 200 2.67 8.28 -12.96
CA HIS A 200 4.06 8.08 -13.38
C HIS A 200 4.21 7.66 -14.85
N PHE A 201 3.09 7.46 -15.57
CA PHE A 201 3.09 7.12 -16.99
C PHE A 201 2.85 8.36 -17.84
N ASP A 202 3.51 8.44 -19.00
CA ASP A 202 3.22 9.46 -20.02
C ASP A 202 1.76 9.33 -20.48
N ASP A 203 1.12 10.43 -20.88
CA ASP A 203 -0.32 10.47 -21.21
C ASP A 203 -0.74 9.42 -22.24
N ASP A 204 0.07 9.22 -23.30
CA ASP A 204 -0.16 8.22 -24.36
C ASP A 204 0.02 6.77 -23.89
N SER A 205 0.47 6.59 -22.66
CA SER A 205 0.98 5.35 -22.12
C SER A 205 0.24 4.94 -20.82
N LYS A 206 -0.73 5.75 -20.39
CA LYS A 206 -1.61 5.46 -19.25
C LYS A 206 -2.44 4.21 -19.50
N ILE A 207 -2.65 3.45 -18.45
CA ILE A 207 -3.47 2.24 -18.50
C ILE A 207 -4.92 2.66 -18.30
N ILE A 208 -5.72 2.52 -19.37
CA ILE A 208 -7.15 2.84 -19.37
C ILE A 208 -7.91 1.56 -19.05
N ILE A 209 -8.51 1.50 -17.88
CA ILE A 209 -9.51 0.47 -17.56
C ILE A 209 -10.87 0.94 -18.10
N ASN A 210 -11.66 0.03 -18.68
CA ASN A 210 -13.02 0.33 -19.11
C ASN A 210 -13.84 0.89 -17.92
N ASN A 211 -14.55 1.99 -18.16
CA ASN A 211 -15.26 2.77 -17.12
C ASN A 211 -16.39 2.00 -16.42
N ASP A 212 -16.80 0.82 -16.89
CA ASP A 212 -17.87 0.03 -16.26
C ASP A 212 -17.45 -0.60 -14.91
N GLU A 213 -16.15 -0.55 -14.57
CA GLU A 213 -15.58 -1.04 -13.30
C GLU A 213 -15.03 0.09 -12.41
N LYS A 214 -15.27 1.36 -12.74
CA LYS A 214 -14.88 2.47 -11.86
C LYS A 214 -15.84 2.59 -10.69
N PHE A 215 -15.36 2.31 -9.49
CA PHE A 215 -16.06 2.72 -8.28
C PHE A 215 -15.91 4.24 -8.16
N GLU A 216 -16.96 4.99 -8.54
CA GLU A 216 -16.98 6.44 -8.43
C GLU A 216 -16.68 6.90 -6.99
N LYS A 217 -15.63 7.70 -6.85
CA LYS A 217 -15.43 8.77 -5.84
C LYS A 217 -16.08 8.54 -4.47
N GLU A 218 -15.53 7.63 -3.69
CA GLU A 218 -15.65 7.65 -2.23
C GLU A 218 -14.34 7.33 -1.50
N PHE A 219 -13.18 7.57 -2.14
CA PHE A 219 -11.88 7.47 -1.46
C PHE A 219 -11.80 8.38 -0.22
N GLU A 220 -12.44 9.55 -0.24
CA GLU A 220 -12.53 10.45 0.92
C GLU A 220 -13.59 10.03 1.96
N ARG A 221 -14.49 9.10 1.62
CA ARG A 221 -15.60 8.64 2.48
C ARG A 221 -15.39 7.26 3.09
N LEU A 222 -14.55 6.41 2.48
CA LEU A 222 -14.21 5.08 2.98
C LEU A 222 -13.29 5.10 4.21
N PHE A 223 -12.70 6.25 4.53
CA PHE A 223 -11.81 6.41 5.68
C PHE A 223 -12.33 7.50 6.60
N LEU A 224 -12.42 7.17 7.89
CA LEU A 224 -12.74 8.04 9.02
C LEU A 224 -11.66 9.12 9.24
N LEU A 225 -11.34 9.88 8.20
CA LEU A 225 -10.47 11.05 8.20
C LEU A 225 -11.08 12.09 7.27
N SER A 226 -12.34 12.44 7.52
CA SER A 226 -12.94 13.64 6.96
C SER A 226 -13.51 14.54 8.07
N SER A 227 -13.07 15.81 8.00
CA SER A 227 -13.40 17.01 8.79
C SER A 227 -12.78 17.13 10.18
#